data_AF-A0A0M2UYJ8-F1
#
_entry.id   AF-A0A0M2UYJ8-F1
#
_cell.length_a   1.000
_cell.length_b   1.000
_cell.length_c   1.000
_cell.angle_alpha   90.00
_cell.angle_beta   90.00
_cell.angle_gamma   90.00
#
_symmetry.space_group_name_H-M   'P 1'
#
loop_
_entity.id
_entity.type
_entity.pdbx_description
1 polymer ?
#
loop_
_entity_poly.entity_id
_entity_poly.type
_entity_poly.pdbx_seq_one_letter_code
_entity_poly.pdbx_strand_id
1 'polypeptide(L)'
;MSFKPVEQITGLIPDTFEQEVRKYLTFFPLLGYFTIPHKVKVKSGTISITDAQGTTTYSLDPESTFGEGELGEINNLKEPTLYYNYLCGIDPAGQSLFLKMNSGTLRNEREWYFKDLIDKALGKVIQRNIRKNLILKDSIAENPAEPKVVNNKILTLVNDHYPSGVLLRRIVQIENNGKTFYGLEEYIDAINTAPINSDKETVVAVSTYKDADAWDGKPASKEKVLDIYQSPEKFKVLDKAMEESGFFQTLENALARSGKSREDFSIIIKPNFMFFYSLADKSTFTDPALVEHLAERIYEKGFRKIRIAEARSTLSNFFSNRDVTAVAKHIGYQDGGKYQVIDLSDNLEDWDYGGKLGKHYVNKEWKSADFRISFAKNKTHNYAYYTLTLKNIYGALPMEFKYKVYHCDMGDIYEPTIDYIRAFPIHFGFIDAVVSADGPFGIFADPYPQLTQTIIAGEDIVAVDWVAPPRWAWIPCCPDTCRKR
;
A
#
# COMPACT_ATOMS: atom_id res chain seq x y z
N MET A 1 -29.46 -12.66 -24.89
CA MET A 1 -30.57 -11.86 -24.32
C MET A 1 -30.55 -10.50 -25.01
N SER A 2 -31.65 -10.03 -25.60
CA SER A 2 -31.75 -8.64 -26.09
C SER A 2 -32.56 -7.83 -25.08
N PHE A 3 -31.90 -6.97 -24.32
CA PHE A 3 -32.57 -5.98 -23.50
C PHE A 3 -32.95 -4.82 -24.43
N LYS A 4 -34.25 -4.51 -24.57
CA LYS A 4 -34.68 -3.31 -25.28
C LYS A 4 -34.71 -2.16 -24.26
N PRO A 5 -33.90 -1.10 -24.42
CA PRO A 5 -33.99 0.09 -23.59
C PRO A 5 -35.36 0.74 -23.74
N VAL A 6 -35.96 1.19 -22.64
CA VAL A 6 -37.07 2.14 -22.70
C VAL A 6 -36.41 3.52 -22.81
N GLU A 7 -36.37 4.07 -24.01
CA GLU A 7 -35.87 5.42 -24.26
C GLU A 7 -36.82 6.45 -23.66
N GLN A 8 -36.43 7.04 -22.55
CA GLN A 8 -36.81 8.37 -22.11
C GLN A 8 -35.89 8.71 -20.93
N ILE A 9 -34.95 9.63 -21.14
CA ILE A 9 -34.39 10.60 -20.17
C ILE A 9 -33.15 11.22 -20.85
N THR A 10 -33.38 12.28 -21.61
CA THR A 10 -32.34 13.25 -22.03
C THR A 10 -32.53 14.58 -21.29
N GLY A 11 -33.04 14.57 -20.06
CA GLY A 11 -33.45 15.83 -19.41
C GLY A 11 -33.67 15.80 -17.92
N LEU A 12 -32.89 15.06 -17.13
CA LEU A 12 -33.01 15.07 -15.66
C LEU A 12 -31.67 15.31 -14.98
N ILE A 13 -31.22 16.56 -15.08
CA ILE A 13 -30.76 17.49 -14.03
C ILE A 13 -30.17 18.67 -14.80
N PRO A 14 -30.75 19.88 -14.76
CA PRO A 14 -30.07 21.06 -15.26
C PRO A 14 -28.89 21.31 -14.32
N ASP A 15 -27.70 20.85 -14.71
CA ASP A 15 -26.49 21.36 -14.09
C ASP A 15 -26.43 22.84 -14.47
N THR A 16 -26.68 23.71 -13.50
CA THR A 16 -26.44 25.16 -13.62
C THR A 16 -24.98 25.48 -14.02
N PHE A 17 -24.12 24.46 -14.04
CA PHE A 17 -22.75 24.47 -14.49
C PHE A 17 -22.51 24.03 -15.95
N GLU A 18 -23.52 23.58 -16.70
CA GLU A 18 -23.35 23.20 -18.11
C GLU A 18 -22.70 24.34 -18.91
N GLN A 19 -23.08 25.58 -18.61
CA GLN A 19 -22.50 26.77 -19.25
C GLN A 19 -21.06 27.08 -18.80
N GLU A 20 -20.69 26.82 -17.55
CA GLU A 20 -19.30 27.03 -17.07
C GLU A 20 -18.35 25.93 -17.54
N VAL A 21 -18.81 24.67 -17.59
CA VAL A 21 -18.06 23.56 -18.19
C VAL A 21 -17.90 23.79 -19.69
N ARG A 22 -18.94 24.29 -20.39
CA ARG A 22 -18.88 24.65 -21.82
C ARG A 22 -17.83 25.71 -22.15
N LYS A 23 -17.50 26.58 -21.18
CA LYS A 23 -16.48 27.62 -21.32
C LYS A 23 -15.05 27.08 -21.42
N TYR A 24 -14.80 25.87 -20.89
CA TYR A 24 -13.52 25.16 -20.97
C TYR A 24 -13.55 23.96 -21.97
N LEU A 25 -14.73 23.61 -22.50
CA LEU A 25 -15.00 22.44 -23.38
C LEU A 25 -14.56 22.59 -24.85
N THR A 26 -14.08 23.75 -25.31
CA THR A 26 -13.65 23.88 -26.72
C THR A 26 -12.36 23.12 -27.05
N PHE A 27 -11.68 22.51 -26.07
CA PHE A 27 -10.40 21.81 -26.28
C PHE A 27 -10.31 20.37 -25.74
N PHE A 28 -11.28 19.87 -24.98
CA PHE A 28 -11.20 18.51 -24.38
C PHE A 28 -12.57 17.78 -24.37
N PRO A 29 -12.62 16.47 -24.67
CA PRO A 29 -13.83 15.66 -24.48
C PRO A 29 -14.23 15.63 -22.99
N LEU A 30 -15.54 15.49 -22.71
CA LEU A 30 -16.14 15.43 -21.37
C LEU A 30 -15.42 14.38 -20.50
N LEU A 31 -14.58 14.82 -19.56
CA LEU A 31 -13.89 13.96 -18.60
C LEU A 31 -14.82 13.57 -17.46
N GLY A 32 -14.85 12.29 -17.09
CA GLY A 32 -15.65 11.79 -15.98
C GLY A 32 -16.40 10.50 -16.29
N TYR A 33 -17.22 10.08 -15.32
CA TYR A 33 -18.06 8.90 -15.44
C TYR A 33 -19.52 9.29 -15.64
N PHE A 34 -20.10 8.82 -16.73
CA PHE A 34 -21.47 9.09 -17.11
C PHE A 34 -22.26 7.80 -17.12
N THR A 35 -23.32 7.72 -16.32
CA THR A 35 -24.17 6.53 -16.25
C THR A 35 -25.61 6.87 -16.34
N ILE A 36 -26.32 5.98 -17.02
CA ILE A 36 -27.76 5.96 -16.99
C ILE A 36 -28.17 4.59 -16.42
N PRO A 37 -28.60 4.54 -15.16
CA PRO A 37 -29.14 3.32 -14.59
C PRO A 37 -30.54 3.07 -15.15
N HIS A 38 -30.80 1.83 -15.55
CA HIS A 38 -32.09 1.40 -16.08
C HIS A 38 -32.69 0.31 -15.21
N LYS A 39 -34.01 0.39 -14.98
CA LYS A 39 -34.77 -0.74 -14.45
C LYS A 39 -34.90 -1.79 -15.55
N VAL A 40 -34.48 -3.02 -15.26
CA VAL A 40 -34.64 -4.15 -16.18
C VAL A 40 -35.62 -5.17 -15.61
N LYS A 41 -36.44 -5.73 -16.49
CA LYS A 41 -37.29 -6.89 -16.19
C LYS A 41 -36.91 -8.04 -17.08
N VAL A 42 -36.80 -9.23 -16.49
CA VAL A 42 -36.58 -10.46 -17.24
C VAL A 42 -37.92 -10.92 -17.79
N LYS A 43 -37.98 -11.21 -19.09
CA LYS A 43 -39.20 -11.77 -19.72
C LYS A 43 -39.35 -13.27 -19.50
N SER A 44 -38.24 -13.98 -19.58
CA SER A 44 -38.08 -15.41 -19.35
C SER A 44 -36.60 -15.76 -19.39
N GLY A 45 -36.22 -16.89 -18.81
CA GLY A 45 -34.86 -17.40 -18.91
C GLY A 45 -34.63 -18.57 -17.97
N THR A 46 -33.52 -19.25 -18.19
CA THR A 46 -33.05 -20.34 -17.33
C THR A 46 -31.59 -20.12 -16.98
N ILE A 47 -31.22 -20.49 -15.76
CA ILE A 47 -29.84 -20.50 -15.28
C ILE A 47 -29.48 -21.94 -14.94
N SER A 48 -28.46 -22.49 -15.60
CA SER A 48 -27.94 -23.81 -15.25
C SER A 48 -26.63 -23.64 -14.50
N ILE A 49 -26.55 -24.22 -13.29
CA ILE A 49 -25.35 -24.27 -12.47
C ILE A 49 -24.86 -25.72 -12.47
N THR A 50 -23.59 -25.93 -12.79
CA THR A 50 -22.98 -27.27 -12.76
C THR A 50 -21.91 -27.30 -11.69
N ASP A 51 -22.02 -28.26 -10.77
CA ASP A 51 -21.05 -28.54 -9.73
C ASP A 51 -20.59 -30.00 -9.79
N ALA A 52 -19.88 -30.46 -8.77
CA ALA A 52 -19.39 -31.84 -8.68
C ALA A 52 -20.52 -32.89 -8.56
N GLN A 53 -21.73 -32.47 -8.20
CA GLN A 53 -22.90 -33.30 -8.00
C GLN A 53 -23.81 -33.34 -9.24
N GLY A 54 -23.63 -32.42 -10.19
CA GLY A 54 -24.29 -32.42 -11.50
C GLY A 54 -24.77 -31.04 -11.93
N THR A 55 -25.63 -30.99 -12.95
CA THR A 55 -26.22 -29.75 -13.45
C THR A 55 -27.62 -29.54 -12.87
N THR A 56 -27.81 -28.45 -12.13
CA THR A 56 -29.12 -27.99 -11.68
C THR A 56 -29.57 -26.82 -12.56
N THR A 57 -30.80 -26.87 -13.08
CA THR A 57 -31.37 -25.80 -13.91
C THR A 57 -32.50 -25.09 -13.19
N TYR A 58 -32.41 -23.77 -13.10
CA TYR A 58 -33.39 -22.87 -12.52
C TYR A 58 -34.13 -22.14 -13.63
N SER A 59 -35.45 -21.99 -13.49
CA SER A 59 -36.26 -21.11 -14.35
C SER A 59 -36.51 -19.79 -13.63
N LEU A 60 -36.40 -18.68 -14.35
CA LEU A 60 -36.65 -17.35 -13.81
C LEU A 60 -38.15 -17.07 -13.79
N ASP A 61 -38.66 -16.60 -12.65
CA ASP A 61 -40.03 -16.09 -12.50
C ASP A 61 -40.06 -14.58 -12.87
N PRO A 62 -40.68 -14.19 -14.01
CA PRO A 62 -40.71 -12.80 -14.46
C PRO A 62 -41.40 -11.84 -13.49
N GLU A 63 -42.38 -12.32 -12.71
CA GLU A 63 -43.17 -11.48 -11.80
C GLU A 63 -42.40 -11.15 -10.53
N SER A 64 -41.55 -12.06 -10.06
CA SER A 64 -40.69 -11.87 -8.90
C SER A 64 -39.28 -11.37 -9.24
N THR A 65 -38.93 -11.29 -10.53
CA THR A 65 -37.59 -10.91 -10.97
C THR A 65 -37.53 -9.44 -11.36
N PHE A 66 -36.68 -8.70 -10.67
CA PHE A 66 -36.41 -7.30 -10.91
C PHE A 66 -34.90 -7.10 -10.93
N GLY A 67 -34.41 -6.18 -11.75
CA GLY A 67 -32.99 -5.93 -11.84
C GLY A 67 -32.66 -4.51 -12.27
N GLU A 68 -31.37 -4.26 -12.29
CA GLU A 68 -30.78 -3.05 -12.83
C GLU A 68 -29.88 -3.40 -14.02
N GLY A 69 -29.81 -2.48 -14.96
CA GLY A 69 -28.86 -2.51 -16.06
C GLY A 69 -28.30 -1.11 -16.28
N GLU A 70 -26.99 -1.04 -16.48
CA GLU A 70 -26.28 0.23 -16.60
C GLU A 70 -25.76 0.41 -18.02
N LEU A 71 -25.91 1.63 -18.55
CA LEU A 71 -25.18 2.07 -19.73
C LEU A 71 -24.26 3.20 -19.28
N GLY A 72 -22.97 2.87 -19.18
CA GLY A 72 -21.92 3.73 -18.64
C GLY A 72 -20.85 4.06 -19.67
N GLU A 73 -20.36 5.30 -19.65
CA GLU A 73 -19.19 5.74 -20.39
C GLU A 73 -18.17 6.35 -19.40
N ILE A 74 -16.95 5.82 -19.41
CA ILE A 74 -15.82 6.36 -18.64
C ILE A 74 -14.90 7.06 -19.63
N ASN A 75 -14.83 8.39 -19.54
CA ASN A 75 -13.93 9.19 -20.36
C ASN A 75 -12.78 9.73 -19.53
N ASN A 76 -11.58 9.20 -19.79
CA ASN A 76 -10.35 9.55 -19.09
C ASN A 76 -9.34 10.20 -20.03
N LEU A 77 -8.62 11.21 -19.56
CA LEU A 77 -7.50 11.81 -20.30
C LEU A 77 -6.23 10.93 -20.26
N LYS A 78 -6.16 9.97 -19.33
CA LYS A 78 -5.00 9.10 -19.00
C LYS A 78 -5.47 7.75 -18.42
N GLU A 79 -4.57 6.76 -18.31
CA GLU A 79 -4.74 5.60 -17.40
C GLU A 79 -5.16 6.09 -15.99
N PRO A 80 -6.03 5.37 -15.28
CA PRO A 80 -7.03 5.94 -14.37
C PRO A 80 -6.40 6.68 -13.20
N THR A 81 -6.59 7.99 -13.22
CA THR A 81 -6.48 8.85 -12.05
C THR A 81 -7.84 9.06 -11.38
N LEU A 82 -8.86 8.25 -11.68
CA LEU A 82 -10.22 8.39 -11.16
C LEU A 82 -10.67 7.16 -10.34
N TYR A 83 -11.11 7.42 -9.11
CA TYR A 83 -11.76 6.47 -8.22
C TYR A 83 -13.23 6.42 -8.60
N TYR A 84 -13.78 5.23 -8.78
CA TYR A 84 -15.17 5.04 -9.13
C TYR A 84 -15.73 3.89 -8.30
N ASN A 85 -16.77 4.21 -7.54
CA ASN A 85 -17.59 3.22 -6.86
C ASN A 85 -19.04 3.40 -7.25
N TYR A 86 -19.69 2.28 -7.51
CA TYR A 86 -21.11 2.19 -7.76
C TYR A 86 -21.70 1.10 -6.89
N LEU A 87 -22.84 1.40 -6.28
CA LEU A 87 -23.59 0.46 -5.49
C LEU A 87 -25.05 0.58 -5.88
N CYS A 88 -25.63 -0.53 -6.31
CA CYS A 88 -27.03 -0.62 -6.68
C CYS A 88 -27.71 -1.72 -5.87
N GLY A 89 -28.51 -1.31 -4.90
CA GLY A 89 -29.42 -2.17 -4.16
C GLY A 89 -30.69 -2.46 -4.92
N ILE A 90 -31.15 -3.71 -4.91
CA ILE A 90 -32.34 -4.13 -5.66
C ILE A 90 -33.43 -4.54 -4.67
N ASP A 91 -34.58 -3.87 -4.71
CA ASP A 91 -35.81 -4.25 -4.00
C ASP A 91 -36.87 -4.74 -4.99
N PRO A 92 -36.96 -6.07 -5.24
CA PRO A 92 -37.94 -6.62 -6.16
C PRO A 92 -39.38 -6.38 -5.71
N ALA A 93 -39.66 -6.47 -4.41
CA ALA A 93 -41.02 -6.31 -3.88
C ALA A 93 -41.48 -4.85 -3.96
N GLY A 94 -40.59 -3.90 -3.66
CA GLY A 94 -40.85 -2.47 -3.79
C GLY A 94 -40.62 -1.89 -5.18
N GLN A 95 -40.20 -2.71 -6.17
CA GLN A 95 -39.81 -2.30 -7.52
C GLN A 95 -38.90 -1.06 -7.52
N SER A 96 -37.95 -1.03 -6.58
CA SER A 96 -37.11 0.13 -6.28
C SER A 96 -35.64 -0.24 -6.42
N LEU A 97 -34.83 0.67 -6.96
CA LEU A 97 -33.37 0.57 -6.94
C LEU A 97 -32.78 1.65 -6.04
N PHE A 98 -31.77 1.29 -5.25
CA PHE A 98 -31.06 2.19 -4.36
C PHE A 98 -29.64 2.39 -4.87
N LEU A 99 -29.38 3.57 -5.41
CA LEU A 99 -28.15 3.87 -6.11
C LEU A 99 -27.26 4.77 -5.27
N LYS A 100 -26.01 4.35 -5.10
CA LYS A 100 -24.95 5.16 -4.52
C LYS A 100 -23.76 5.19 -5.47
N MET A 101 -23.45 6.37 -5.96
CA MET A 101 -22.30 6.61 -6.83
C MET A 101 -21.31 7.51 -6.13
N ASN A 102 -20.03 7.17 -6.20
CA ASN A 102 -18.95 8.02 -5.72
C ASN A 102 -17.81 8.01 -6.74
N SER A 103 -17.54 9.17 -7.34
CA SER A 103 -16.39 9.37 -8.20
C SER A 103 -15.43 10.39 -7.59
N GLY A 104 -14.12 10.14 -7.70
CA GLY A 104 -13.07 11.05 -7.21
C GLY A 104 -11.78 10.87 -8.00
N THR A 105 -10.71 11.57 -7.63
CA THR A 105 -9.37 11.34 -8.20
C THR A 105 -8.57 10.37 -7.33
N LEU A 106 -7.97 9.34 -7.94
CA LEU A 106 -7.14 8.32 -7.28
C LEU A 106 -5.79 8.87 -6.79
N ARG A 107 -5.24 9.95 -7.38
CA ARG A 107 -3.87 10.43 -7.10
C ARG A 107 -3.71 11.94 -7.34
N ASN A 108 -2.99 12.65 -6.45
CA ASN A 108 -2.47 14.01 -6.70
C ASN A 108 -1.01 13.92 -7.15
N GLU A 109 -0.66 14.10 -8.43
CA GLU A 109 0.72 13.97 -8.94
C GLU A 109 1.63 15.17 -8.56
N ARG A 110 2.71 14.93 -7.80
CA ARG A 110 3.64 15.97 -7.30
C ARG A 110 4.79 16.34 -8.25
N GLU A 111 4.88 15.75 -9.43
CA GLU A 111 6.00 16.02 -10.35
C GLU A 111 5.85 17.29 -11.19
N TRP A 112 4.62 17.75 -11.43
CA TRP A 112 4.34 18.87 -12.33
C TRP A 112 3.54 19.94 -11.60
N TYR A 113 4.22 20.81 -10.84
CA TYR A 113 3.61 21.87 -10.03
C TYR A 113 2.49 22.66 -10.75
N PHE A 114 2.68 22.96 -12.05
CA PHE A 114 1.68 23.68 -12.85
C PHE A 114 0.47 22.83 -13.25
N LYS A 115 0.67 21.53 -13.46
CA LYS A 115 -0.40 20.57 -13.79
C LYS A 115 -1.16 20.11 -12.56
N ASP A 116 -0.50 19.95 -11.40
CA ASP A 116 -1.15 19.71 -10.10
C ASP A 116 -2.07 20.88 -9.71
N LEU A 117 -1.74 22.11 -10.10
CA LEU A 117 -2.64 23.26 -9.94
C LEU A 117 -3.92 23.11 -10.79
N ILE A 118 -3.78 22.59 -12.02
CA ILE A 118 -4.89 22.31 -12.95
C ILE A 118 -5.71 21.11 -12.44
N ASP A 119 -5.08 20.02 -12.01
CA ASP A 119 -5.74 18.84 -11.44
C ASP A 119 -6.39 19.13 -10.09
N LYS A 120 -5.85 20.04 -9.27
CA LYS A 120 -6.53 20.55 -8.07
C LYS A 120 -7.68 21.49 -8.41
N ALA A 121 -7.59 22.24 -9.50
CA ALA A 121 -8.69 23.08 -9.97
C ALA A 121 -9.82 22.22 -10.56
N LEU A 122 -9.52 21.28 -11.47
CA LEU A 122 -10.44 20.26 -11.98
C LEU A 122 -10.95 19.37 -10.86
N GLY A 123 -10.08 18.94 -9.95
CA GLY A 123 -10.40 18.16 -8.77
C GLY A 123 -11.35 18.90 -7.84
N LYS A 124 -11.22 20.22 -7.64
CA LYS A 124 -12.20 21.03 -6.89
C LYS A 124 -13.53 21.23 -7.63
N VAL A 125 -13.50 21.27 -8.97
CA VAL A 125 -14.70 21.36 -9.82
C VAL A 125 -15.45 20.02 -9.86
N ILE A 126 -14.72 18.89 -9.89
CA ILE A 126 -15.24 17.51 -9.87
C ILE A 126 -15.60 17.05 -8.44
N GLN A 127 -14.84 17.48 -7.42
CA GLN A 127 -15.11 17.22 -5.99
C GLN A 127 -16.37 17.94 -5.50
N ARG A 128 -16.92 18.90 -6.24
CA ARG A 128 -18.25 19.43 -5.96
C ARG A 128 -19.31 18.41 -6.37
N ASN A 129 -19.43 17.38 -5.53
CA ASN A 129 -20.50 16.38 -5.40
C ASN A 129 -21.08 15.81 -6.71
N ILE A 130 -20.43 14.77 -7.25
CA ILE A 130 -21.15 13.65 -7.91
C ILE A 130 -21.25 12.47 -6.93
N ARG A 131 -21.51 12.75 -5.65
CA ARG A 131 -22.04 11.75 -4.73
C ARG A 131 -23.54 11.72 -4.93
N LYS A 132 -24.01 10.77 -5.74
CA LYS A 132 -25.44 10.60 -5.99
C LYS A 132 -25.94 9.49 -5.07
N ASN A 133 -26.88 9.84 -4.18
CA ASN A 133 -27.64 8.89 -3.38
C ASN A 133 -29.11 8.96 -3.84
N LEU A 134 -29.53 8.00 -4.66
CA LEU A 134 -30.79 8.07 -5.40
C LEU A 134 -31.66 6.84 -5.14
N ILE A 135 -32.98 7.03 -5.24
CA ILE A 135 -33.95 5.94 -5.37
C ILE A 135 -34.56 6.03 -6.76
N LEU A 136 -34.54 4.91 -7.48
CA LEU A 136 -35.23 4.76 -8.75
C LEU A 136 -36.52 3.96 -8.53
N LYS A 137 -37.66 4.66 -8.58
CA LYS A 137 -39.01 4.06 -8.63
C LYS A 137 -39.59 4.32 -10.01
N ASP A 138 -40.78 4.92 -10.13
CA ASP A 138 -41.32 5.41 -11.40
C ASP A 138 -40.66 6.72 -11.86
N SER A 139 -40.02 7.42 -10.93
CA SER A 139 -39.13 8.56 -11.19
C SER A 139 -37.83 8.41 -10.37
N ILE A 140 -36.81 9.18 -10.76
CA ILE A 140 -35.58 9.36 -9.97
C ILE A 140 -35.87 10.34 -8.84
N ALA A 141 -35.46 10.01 -7.62
CA ALA A 141 -35.50 10.92 -6.47
C ALA A 141 -34.25 10.77 -5.61
N GLU A 142 -33.93 11.77 -4.78
CA GLU A 142 -32.91 11.63 -3.75
C GLU A 142 -33.33 10.60 -2.70
N ASN A 143 -32.37 9.79 -2.25
CA ASN A 143 -32.59 8.81 -1.20
C ASN A 143 -32.30 9.43 0.17
N PRO A 144 -33.29 9.47 1.09
CA PRO A 144 -33.10 10.03 2.43
C PRO A 144 -32.20 9.18 3.33
N ALA A 145 -31.96 7.91 2.98
CA ALA A 145 -31.02 7.04 3.70
C ALA A 145 -29.89 6.60 2.77
N GLU A 146 -28.68 6.49 3.29
CA GLU A 146 -27.54 6.05 2.48
C GLU A 146 -27.43 4.52 2.53
N PRO A 147 -27.43 3.83 1.37
CA PRO A 147 -27.22 2.39 1.34
C PRO A 147 -25.84 2.03 1.90
N LYS A 148 -25.82 1.07 2.83
CA LYS A 148 -24.59 0.60 3.49
C LYS A 148 -24.36 -0.87 3.20
N VAL A 149 -23.15 -1.22 2.77
CA VAL A 149 -22.76 -2.62 2.62
C VAL A 149 -22.57 -3.23 4.01
N VAL A 150 -23.36 -4.26 4.33
CA VAL A 150 -23.30 -5.00 5.61
C VAL A 150 -22.62 -6.36 5.46
N ASN A 151 -22.57 -6.90 4.24
CA ASN A 151 -21.82 -8.11 3.94
C ASN A 151 -21.30 -8.07 2.49
N ASN A 152 -19.99 -8.16 2.30
CA ASN A 152 -19.32 -8.12 1.00
C ASN A 152 -18.68 -9.46 0.58
N LYS A 153 -19.03 -10.56 1.25
CA LYS A 153 -18.43 -11.89 1.04
C LYS A 153 -19.34 -12.88 0.28
N ILE A 154 -20.35 -12.39 -0.44
CA ILE A 154 -21.31 -13.25 -1.14
C ILE A 154 -20.72 -13.75 -2.46
N LEU A 155 -20.32 -12.83 -3.34
CA LEU A 155 -19.64 -13.16 -4.60
C LEU A 155 -18.79 -11.97 -5.03
N THR A 156 -17.54 -12.23 -5.40
CA THR A 156 -16.63 -11.22 -5.93
C THR A 156 -16.08 -11.72 -7.26
N LEU A 157 -16.27 -10.91 -8.30
CA LEU A 157 -15.64 -11.08 -9.61
C LEU A 157 -14.52 -10.05 -9.71
N VAL A 158 -13.31 -10.54 -9.94
CA VAL A 158 -12.12 -9.72 -10.18
C VAL A 158 -12.11 -9.41 -11.68
N ASN A 159 -12.46 -8.17 -12.05
CA ASN A 159 -12.31 -7.71 -13.43
C ASN A 159 -10.92 -7.08 -13.54
N ASP A 160 -9.99 -7.80 -14.17
CA ASP A 160 -8.61 -7.35 -14.29
C ASP A 160 -8.50 -6.17 -15.26
N HIS A 161 -8.36 -4.96 -14.74
CA HIS A 161 -7.69 -3.87 -15.44
C HIS A 161 -6.88 -3.10 -14.40
N TYR A 162 -5.62 -2.79 -14.74
CA TYR A 162 -4.59 -2.01 -14.02
C TYR A 162 -3.51 -2.81 -13.24
N PRO A 163 -2.21 -2.49 -13.42
CA PRO A 163 -1.12 -3.13 -12.68
C PRO A 163 -1.14 -2.89 -11.16
N SER A 164 -1.70 -1.77 -10.70
CA SER A 164 -1.63 -1.35 -9.29
C SER A 164 -2.94 -1.47 -8.50
N GLY A 165 -4.07 -1.70 -9.16
CA GLY A 165 -5.38 -1.76 -8.52
C GLY A 165 -6.29 -2.73 -9.27
N VAL A 166 -7.39 -3.12 -8.65
CA VAL A 166 -8.30 -4.12 -9.19
C VAL A 166 -9.71 -3.56 -9.20
N LEU A 167 -10.38 -3.66 -10.35
CA LEU A 167 -11.81 -3.38 -10.44
C LEU A 167 -12.57 -4.62 -9.99
N LEU A 168 -13.18 -4.56 -8.81
CA LEU A 168 -14.02 -5.61 -8.28
C LEU A 168 -15.47 -5.35 -8.69
N ARG A 169 -16.15 -6.40 -9.15
CA ARG A 169 -17.60 -6.43 -9.26
C ARG A 169 -18.14 -7.44 -8.26
N ARG A 170 -18.85 -6.97 -7.24
CA ARG A 170 -19.31 -7.77 -6.10
C ARG A 170 -20.82 -7.86 -6.06
N ILE A 171 -21.33 -9.03 -5.67
CA ILE A 171 -22.67 -9.13 -5.10
C ILE A 171 -22.51 -8.93 -3.60
N VAL A 172 -23.22 -7.96 -3.05
CA VAL A 172 -23.15 -7.58 -1.64
C VAL A 172 -24.54 -7.54 -1.02
N GLN A 173 -24.60 -7.71 0.29
CA GLN A 173 -25.79 -7.41 1.07
C GLN A 173 -25.70 -5.96 1.52
N ILE A 174 -26.73 -5.20 1.21
CA ILE A 174 -26.86 -3.81 1.62
C ILE A 174 -27.97 -3.67 2.67
N GLU A 175 -27.83 -2.68 3.52
CA GLU A 175 -28.90 -2.18 4.38
C GLU A 175 -29.31 -0.78 3.91
N ASN A 176 -30.62 -0.56 3.75
CA ASN A 176 -31.19 0.75 3.50
C ASN A 176 -32.53 0.86 4.24
N ASN A 177 -32.71 1.91 5.05
CA ASN A 177 -33.90 2.10 5.89
C ASN A 177 -34.29 0.88 6.75
N GLY A 178 -33.30 0.20 7.36
CA GLY A 178 -33.53 -0.95 8.24
C GLY A 178 -33.98 -2.23 7.54
N LYS A 179 -33.98 -2.26 6.20
CA LYS A 179 -34.21 -3.46 5.39
C LYS A 179 -32.91 -3.88 4.71
N THR A 180 -32.72 -5.19 4.53
CA THR A 180 -31.59 -5.72 3.80
C THR A 180 -31.97 -6.21 2.42
N PHE A 181 -31.09 -5.95 1.45
CA PHE A 181 -31.26 -6.32 0.05
C PHE A 181 -29.95 -6.84 -0.51
N TYR A 182 -30.02 -7.59 -1.61
CA TYR A 182 -28.83 -7.84 -2.41
C TYR A 182 -28.62 -6.69 -3.40
N GLY A 183 -27.37 -6.39 -3.68
CA GLY A 183 -26.99 -5.36 -4.62
C GLY A 183 -25.73 -5.72 -5.39
N LEU A 184 -25.56 -5.05 -6.52
CA LEU A 184 -24.33 -5.06 -7.29
C LEU A 184 -23.45 -3.90 -6.81
N GLU A 185 -22.18 -4.15 -6.60
CA GLU A 185 -21.20 -3.14 -6.29
C GLU A 185 -20.04 -3.21 -7.28
N GLU A 186 -19.72 -2.08 -7.91
CA GLU A 186 -18.45 -1.87 -8.57
C GLU A 186 -17.55 -1.10 -7.61
N TYR A 187 -16.39 -1.68 -7.31
CA TYR A 187 -15.46 -1.17 -6.32
C TYR A 187 -14.06 -1.25 -6.87
N ILE A 188 -13.36 -0.12 -6.95
CA ILE A 188 -11.93 -0.12 -7.26
C ILE A 188 -11.17 -0.33 -5.96
N ASP A 189 -10.50 -1.47 -5.84
CA ASP A 189 -9.44 -1.63 -4.86
C ASP A 189 -8.18 -0.96 -5.40
N ALA A 190 -7.64 -0.01 -4.64
CA ALA A 190 -6.40 0.67 -4.98
C ALA A 190 -5.18 -0.26 -4.88
N ILE A 191 -5.38 -1.51 -4.43
CA ILE A 191 -4.36 -2.53 -4.26
C ILE A 191 -4.74 -3.75 -5.08
N ASN A 192 -3.87 -4.12 -6.01
CA ASN A 192 -3.90 -5.48 -6.52
C ASN A 192 -3.26 -6.42 -5.51
N THR A 193 -4.06 -7.08 -4.68
CA THR A 193 -3.60 -8.12 -3.74
C THR A 193 -3.63 -9.53 -4.33
N ALA A 194 -3.94 -9.66 -5.62
CA ALA A 194 -3.95 -10.96 -6.27
C ALA A 194 -2.54 -11.56 -6.26
N PRO A 195 -2.42 -12.86 -5.97
CA PRO A 195 -1.11 -13.50 -6.01
C PRO A 195 -0.61 -13.57 -7.46
N ILE A 196 0.69 -13.29 -7.64
CA ILE A 196 1.36 -13.43 -8.93
C ILE A 196 2.17 -14.72 -8.90
N ASN A 197 1.76 -15.72 -9.68
CA ASN A 197 2.46 -17.00 -9.81
C ASN A 197 2.77 -17.69 -8.47
N SER A 198 1.88 -17.56 -7.48
CA SER A 198 2.05 -18.12 -6.14
C SER A 198 0.71 -18.54 -5.56
N ASP A 199 0.68 -19.64 -4.83
CA ASP A 199 -0.43 -20.08 -3.98
C ASP A 199 -0.10 -19.93 -2.48
N LYS A 200 1.09 -19.40 -2.16
CA LYS A 200 1.54 -19.19 -0.79
C LYS A 200 0.68 -18.15 -0.09
N GLU A 201 0.08 -18.54 1.03
CA GLU A 201 -0.58 -17.63 1.95
C GLU A 201 0.40 -17.09 2.99
N THR A 202 0.23 -15.82 3.37
CA THR A 202 1.01 -15.17 4.42
C THR A 202 0.18 -14.09 5.09
N VAL A 203 0.54 -13.75 6.33
CA VAL A 203 -0.07 -12.66 7.08
C VAL A 203 0.84 -11.44 7.05
N VAL A 204 0.25 -10.28 6.74
CA VAL A 204 0.90 -8.97 6.86
C VAL A 204 0.06 -8.12 7.81
N ALA A 205 0.62 -7.78 8.97
CA ALA A 205 -0.03 -6.86 9.90
C ALA A 205 0.19 -5.43 9.44
N VAL A 206 -0.88 -4.63 9.50
CA VAL A 206 -0.86 -3.19 9.22
C VAL A 206 -1.50 -2.49 10.40
N SER A 207 -0.67 -2.04 11.34
CA SER A 207 -1.14 -1.34 12.54
C SER A 207 -1.01 0.17 12.35
N THR A 208 -2.11 0.91 12.50
CA THR A 208 -2.16 2.37 12.36
C THR A 208 -2.68 2.99 13.65
N TYR A 209 -2.26 4.23 13.93
CA TYR A 209 -2.80 5.02 15.04
C TYR A 209 -4.31 5.26 14.85
N LYS A 210 -5.06 5.37 15.94
CA LYS A 210 -6.53 5.50 15.91
C LYS A 210 -7.06 6.70 15.11
N ASP A 211 -6.26 7.76 14.96
CA ASP A 211 -6.68 9.04 14.36
C ASP A 211 -5.93 9.41 13.06
N ALA A 212 -5.32 8.43 12.37
CA ALA A 212 -4.46 8.70 11.20
C ALA A 212 -5.23 9.15 9.93
N ASP A 213 -6.54 8.89 9.85
CA ASP A 213 -7.35 9.08 8.63
C ASP A 213 -7.79 10.54 8.37
N ALA A 214 -7.36 11.51 9.20
CA ALA A 214 -7.77 12.91 9.11
C ALA A 214 -6.85 13.81 8.25
N TRP A 215 -6.24 13.27 7.18
CA TRP A 215 -5.36 14.08 6.32
C TRP A 215 -6.16 15.00 5.38
N ASP A 216 -6.02 16.32 5.56
CA ASP A 216 -6.76 17.35 4.84
C ASP A 216 -6.10 17.79 3.51
N GLY A 217 -5.07 17.07 3.07
CA GLY A 217 -4.30 17.39 1.87
C GLY A 217 -3.17 18.39 2.09
N LYS A 218 -3.03 19.00 3.28
CA LYS A 218 -1.98 19.99 3.55
C LYS A 218 -0.72 19.33 4.09
N PRO A 219 0.47 19.90 3.81
CA PRO A 219 1.68 19.50 4.49
C PRO A 219 1.55 19.70 6.00
N ALA A 220 2.02 18.73 6.77
CA ALA A 220 2.10 18.88 8.21
C ALA A 220 3.12 19.95 8.59
N SER A 221 2.86 20.71 9.66
CA SER A 221 3.88 21.59 10.23
C SER A 221 5.02 20.77 10.83
N LYS A 222 6.20 21.37 10.96
CA LYS A 222 7.37 20.69 11.54
C LYS A 222 7.11 20.23 12.98
N GLU A 223 6.35 21.03 13.74
CA GLU A 223 5.95 20.73 15.11
C GLU A 223 5.06 19.48 15.13
N LYS A 224 4.05 19.40 14.26
CA LYS A 224 3.17 18.22 14.16
C LYS A 224 3.94 16.95 13.78
N VAL A 225 4.90 17.06 12.86
CA VAL A 225 5.77 15.93 12.48
C VAL A 225 6.58 15.47 13.69
N LEU A 226 7.16 16.41 14.45
CA LEU A 226 7.95 16.10 15.64
C LEU A 226 7.09 15.48 16.75
N ASP A 227 5.89 16.00 17.00
CA ASP A 227 4.96 15.48 18.00
C ASP A 227 4.59 14.02 17.71
N ILE A 228 4.29 13.69 16.44
CA ILE A 228 3.99 12.32 16.02
C ILE A 228 5.23 11.44 16.11
N TYR A 229 6.38 11.93 15.64
CA TYR A 229 7.64 11.19 15.72
C TYR A 229 8.03 10.88 17.17
N GLN A 230 7.79 11.79 18.12
CA GLN A 230 8.11 11.60 19.53
C GLN A 230 7.01 10.88 20.32
N SER A 231 5.83 10.70 19.73
CA SER A 231 4.67 10.11 20.42
C SER A 231 4.97 8.69 20.89
N PRO A 232 4.71 8.36 22.18
CA PRO A 232 4.89 7.00 22.70
C PRO A 232 3.88 6.00 22.11
N GLU A 233 2.84 6.46 21.43
CA GLU A 233 1.87 5.58 20.74
C GLU A 233 2.54 4.71 19.66
N LYS A 234 3.69 5.14 19.09
CA LYS A 234 4.42 4.36 18.07
C LYS A 234 4.84 2.99 18.59
N PHE A 235 5.15 2.91 19.88
CA PHE A 235 5.54 1.67 20.54
C PHE A 235 4.37 0.71 20.64
N LYS A 236 3.17 1.21 20.99
CA LYS A 236 1.95 0.41 21.02
C LYS A 236 1.57 -0.10 19.62
N VAL A 237 1.76 0.74 18.60
CA VAL A 237 1.52 0.37 17.21
C VAL A 237 2.53 -0.69 16.72
N LEU A 238 3.80 -0.59 17.12
CA LEU A 238 4.80 -1.63 16.86
C LEU A 238 4.48 -2.93 17.62
N ASP A 239 4.10 -2.86 18.90
CA ASP A 239 3.71 -4.04 19.68
C ASP A 239 2.50 -4.75 19.06
N LYS A 240 1.48 -4.00 18.65
CA LYS A 240 0.32 -4.53 17.94
C LYS A 240 0.72 -5.17 16.61
N ALA A 241 1.60 -4.52 15.83
CA ALA A 241 2.08 -5.09 14.58
C ALA A 241 2.84 -6.42 14.81
N MET A 242 3.66 -6.52 15.87
CA MET A 242 4.35 -7.76 16.25
C MET A 242 3.37 -8.88 16.63
N GLU A 243 2.32 -8.55 17.37
CA GLU A 243 1.28 -9.51 17.78
C GLU A 243 0.50 -10.02 16.57
N GLU A 244 -0.09 -9.12 15.77
CA GLU A 244 -0.93 -9.48 14.63
C GLU A 244 -0.17 -10.18 13.49
N SER A 245 1.13 -9.94 13.36
CA SER A 245 1.98 -10.61 12.37
C SER A 245 2.58 -11.92 12.86
N GLY A 246 2.36 -12.30 14.13
CA GLY A 246 2.95 -13.51 14.71
C GLY A 246 4.48 -13.46 14.81
N PHE A 247 5.07 -12.28 15.01
CA PHE A 247 6.52 -12.08 15.04
C PHE A 247 7.23 -13.05 16.01
N PHE A 248 6.77 -13.08 17.26
CA PHE A 248 7.40 -13.96 18.27
C PHE A 248 7.21 -15.43 17.93
N GLN A 249 6.07 -15.84 17.36
CA GLN A 249 5.88 -17.23 16.93
C GLN A 249 6.89 -17.60 15.84
N THR A 250 7.14 -16.70 14.88
CA THR A 250 8.13 -16.89 13.82
C THR A 250 9.54 -17.02 14.40
N LEU A 251 9.90 -16.17 15.36
CA LEU A 251 11.19 -16.19 16.05
C LEU A 251 11.39 -17.49 16.86
N GLU A 252 10.37 -17.94 17.60
CA GLU A 252 10.40 -19.19 18.36
C GLU A 252 10.54 -20.41 17.45
N ASN A 253 9.84 -20.41 16.31
CA ASN A 253 9.96 -21.48 15.32
C ASN A 253 11.39 -21.56 14.75
N ALA A 254 12.02 -20.42 14.47
CA ALA A 254 13.41 -20.37 14.02
C ALA A 254 14.39 -20.85 15.10
N LEU A 255 14.19 -20.45 16.35
CA LEU A 255 14.96 -20.95 17.50
C LEU A 255 14.87 -22.48 17.60
N ALA A 256 13.65 -23.03 17.59
CA ALA A 256 13.43 -24.47 17.68
C ALA A 256 14.13 -25.24 16.55
N ARG A 257 14.09 -24.73 15.31
CA ARG A 257 14.78 -25.32 14.15
C ARG A 257 16.29 -25.27 14.26
N SER A 258 16.84 -24.25 14.93
CA SER A 258 18.30 -24.09 15.06
C SER A 258 18.94 -25.06 16.06
N GLY A 259 18.17 -25.59 17.02
CA GLY A 259 18.68 -26.40 18.13
C GLY A 259 19.56 -25.64 19.13
N LYS A 260 19.67 -24.30 19.02
CA LYS A 260 20.47 -23.45 19.91
C LYS A 260 19.70 -23.06 21.17
N SER A 261 20.43 -22.66 22.20
CA SER A 261 19.87 -21.94 23.36
C SER A 261 19.45 -20.52 22.95
N ARG A 262 18.53 -19.88 23.68
CA ARG A 262 18.16 -18.46 23.44
C ARG A 262 19.35 -17.51 23.57
N GLU A 263 20.29 -17.82 24.46
CA GLU A 263 21.48 -17.01 24.69
C GLU A 263 22.48 -17.13 23.54
N ASP A 264 22.51 -18.30 22.87
CA ASP A 264 23.39 -18.55 21.73
C ASP A 264 22.78 -18.20 20.36
N PHE A 265 21.46 -18.09 20.30
CA PHE A 265 20.73 -17.75 19.10
C PHE A 265 20.95 -16.27 18.71
N SER A 266 21.51 -16.06 17.53
CA SER A 266 21.96 -14.76 17.07
C SER A 266 20.93 -14.07 16.18
N ILE A 267 20.56 -12.86 16.57
CA ILE A 267 19.52 -12.05 15.90
C ILE A 267 20.16 -10.77 15.38
N ILE A 268 19.96 -10.48 14.09
CA ILE A 268 20.36 -9.22 13.46
C ILE A 268 19.12 -8.43 13.04
N ILE A 269 19.07 -7.17 13.47
CA ILE A 269 18.11 -6.18 13.02
C ILE A 269 18.83 -5.22 12.09
N LYS A 270 18.38 -5.14 10.83
CA LYS A 270 18.89 -4.22 9.81
C LYS A 270 17.95 -3.03 9.67
N PRO A 271 18.15 -1.92 10.39
CA PRO A 271 17.43 -0.68 10.14
C PRO A 271 17.91 0.00 8.84
N ASN A 272 17.31 1.14 8.50
CA ASN A 272 17.73 1.99 7.40
C ASN A 272 18.20 3.36 7.91
N PHE A 273 19.50 3.61 7.99
CA PHE A 273 19.97 4.93 8.45
C PHE A 273 21.26 5.46 7.80
N MET A 274 21.97 4.65 7.02
CA MET A 274 23.30 5.08 6.52
C MET A 274 23.27 6.11 5.38
N PHE A 275 22.10 6.43 4.85
CA PHE A 275 21.87 7.57 3.94
C PHE A 275 21.31 8.82 4.63
N PHE A 276 21.20 8.80 5.97
CA PHE A 276 20.86 9.98 6.79
C PHE A 276 21.67 11.21 6.38
N TYR A 277 21.00 12.35 6.23
CA TYR A 277 21.64 13.63 5.86
C TYR A 277 21.55 14.69 6.97
N SER A 278 20.41 14.84 7.65
CA SER A 278 20.19 15.89 8.65
C SER A 278 19.20 15.48 9.73
N LEU A 279 19.47 15.85 11.00
CA LEU A 279 18.55 15.63 12.12
C LEU A 279 17.27 16.46 12.01
N ALA A 280 17.26 17.50 11.17
CA ALA A 280 16.07 18.30 10.91
C ALA A 280 14.99 17.52 10.15
N ASP A 281 15.36 16.41 9.51
CA ASP A 281 14.44 15.53 8.80
C ASP A 281 14.55 14.09 9.31
N LYS A 282 13.51 13.65 10.01
CA LYS A 282 13.38 12.32 10.61
C LYS A 282 12.64 11.32 9.72
N SER A 283 12.26 11.71 8.51
CA SER A 283 11.48 10.87 7.58
C SER A 283 12.36 9.95 6.72
N THR A 284 13.68 10.16 6.72
CA THR A 284 14.60 9.50 5.77
C THR A 284 15.31 8.27 6.35
N PHE A 285 15.18 8.01 7.64
CA PHE A 285 15.78 6.86 8.33
C PHE A 285 14.79 6.22 9.31
N THR A 286 14.99 4.92 9.59
CA THR A 286 14.18 4.18 10.56
C THR A 286 14.38 4.79 11.95
N ASP A 287 13.30 5.10 12.65
CA ASP A 287 13.38 5.69 13.98
C ASP A 287 14.19 4.81 14.96
N PRO A 288 15.32 5.27 15.51
CA PRO A 288 16.13 4.51 16.45
C PRO A 288 15.33 4.00 17.65
N ALA A 289 14.39 4.79 18.16
CA ALA A 289 13.57 4.41 19.30
C ALA A 289 12.68 3.18 19.01
N LEU A 290 12.16 3.05 17.78
CA LEU A 290 11.39 1.87 17.38
C LEU A 290 12.25 0.62 17.30
N VAL A 291 13.48 0.77 16.79
CA VAL A 291 14.43 -0.33 16.67
C VAL A 291 14.90 -0.79 18.05
N GLU A 292 15.19 0.15 18.96
CA GLU A 292 15.52 -0.15 20.35
C GLU A 292 14.35 -0.80 21.09
N HIS A 293 13.12 -0.33 20.87
CA HIS A 293 11.93 -1.00 21.42
C HIS A 293 11.84 -2.43 20.92
N LEU A 294 12.00 -2.70 19.62
CA LEU A 294 12.02 -4.08 19.11
C LEU A 294 13.13 -4.92 19.78
N ALA A 295 14.34 -4.39 19.91
CA ALA A 295 15.45 -5.07 20.57
C ALA A 295 15.14 -5.36 22.05
N GLU A 296 14.52 -4.42 22.76
CA GLU A 296 14.06 -4.59 24.14
C GLU A 296 13.10 -5.78 24.25
N ARG A 297 12.07 -5.81 23.40
CA ARG A 297 11.02 -6.84 23.44
C ARG A 297 11.60 -8.23 23.13
N ILE A 298 12.60 -8.30 22.25
CA ILE A 298 13.37 -9.53 21.99
C ILE A 298 14.21 -9.92 23.21
N TYR A 299 14.87 -8.94 23.86
CA TYR A 299 15.67 -9.17 25.06
C TYR A 299 14.82 -9.66 26.24
N GLU A 300 13.63 -9.11 26.45
CA GLU A 300 12.66 -9.55 27.47
C GLU A 300 12.22 -11.02 27.28
N LYS A 301 12.27 -11.54 26.04
CA LYS A 301 12.01 -12.96 25.72
C LYS A 301 13.22 -13.88 25.95
N GLY A 302 14.31 -13.37 26.52
CA GLY A 302 15.48 -14.17 26.91
C GLY A 302 16.57 -14.28 25.83
N PHE A 303 16.41 -13.66 24.67
CA PHE A 303 17.49 -13.60 23.67
C PHE A 303 18.56 -12.60 24.09
N ARG A 304 19.84 -12.92 23.84
CA ARG A 304 20.97 -12.09 24.32
C ARG A 304 21.91 -11.64 23.19
N LYS A 305 22.08 -12.43 22.13
CA LYS A 305 22.92 -12.07 20.98
C LYS A 305 22.15 -11.24 19.95
N ILE A 306 21.72 -10.04 20.35
CA ILE A 306 20.97 -9.10 19.51
C ILE A 306 21.94 -8.07 18.91
N ARG A 307 21.88 -7.86 17.61
CA ARG A 307 22.71 -6.86 16.92
C ARG A 307 21.88 -5.95 16.05
N ILE A 308 22.18 -4.66 16.09
CA ILE A 308 21.70 -3.68 15.13
C ILE A 308 22.81 -3.51 14.10
N ALA A 309 22.55 -3.87 12.86
CA ALA A 309 23.57 -3.93 11.83
C ALA A 309 23.25 -2.97 10.68
N GLU A 310 24.23 -2.22 10.22
CA GLU A 310 24.15 -1.41 9.00
C GLU A 310 25.47 -1.54 8.24
N ALA A 311 25.51 -1.16 6.96
CA ALA A 311 26.76 -1.09 6.21
C ALA A 311 27.03 0.36 5.81
N ARG A 312 28.30 0.75 5.73
CA ARG A 312 28.69 2.06 5.23
C ARG A 312 28.11 2.33 3.84
N SER A 313 27.84 3.60 3.56
CA SER A 313 27.19 4.01 2.32
C SER A 313 28.13 4.82 1.44
N THR A 314 27.66 5.18 0.25
CA THR A 314 28.39 6.07 -0.66
C THR A 314 28.83 7.35 0.05
N LEU A 315 28.05 7.86 1.01
CA LEU A 315 28.39 9.06 1.77
C LEU A 315 29.65 8.88 2.63
N SER A 316 29.95 7.66 3.08
CA SER A 316 31.16 7.37 3.87
C SER A 316 32.47 7.59 3.09
N ASN A 317 32.41 7.63 1.75
CA ASN A 317 33.57 7.96 0.91
C ASN A 317 33.83 9.47 0.80
N PHE A 318 32.81 10.30 1.08
CA PHE A 318 32.87 11.75 0.83
C PHE A 318 32.82 12.58 2.11
N PHE A 319 32.39 12.00 3.24
CA PHE A 319 32.23 12.69 4.50
C PHE A 319 32.87 11.90 5.65
N SER A 320 33.58 12.60 6.53
CA SER A 320 34.15 12.03 7.76
C SER A 320 33.06 11.67 8.78
N ASN A 321 33.39 10.81 9.75
CA ASN A 321 32.49 10.37 10.84
C ASN A 321 31.20 9.70 10.34
N ARG A 322 31.34 8.90 9.29
CA ARG A 322 30.26 8.14 8.62
C ARG A 322 30.44 6.63 8.73
N ASP A 323 31.24 6.16 9.67
CA ASP A 323 31.18 4.76 10.10
C ASP A 323 29.82 4.50 10.79
N VAL A 324 29.41 3.24 10.83
CA VAL A 324 28.06 2.87 11.29
C VAL A 324 27.83 3.27 12.74
N THR A 325 28.83 3.09 13.61
CA THR A 325 28.74 3.42 15.03
C THR A 325 28.61 4.93 15.26
N ALA A 326 29.39 5.75 14.55
CA ALA A 326 29.30 7.20 14.64
C ALA A 326 27.93 7.72 14.20
N VAL A 327 27.40 7.22 13.07
CA VAL A 327 26.07 7.62 12.59
C VAL A 327 24.99 7.16 13.56
N ALA A 328 25.06 5.91 14.05
CA ALA A 328 24.09 5.38 15.00
C ALA A 328 23.99 6.22 16.28
N LYS A 329 25.15 6.57 16.88
CA LYS A 329 25.20 7.46 18.04
C LYS A 329 24.63 8.85 17.72
N HIS A 330 24.93 9.39 16.54
CA HIS A 330 24.48 10.71 16.13
C HIS A 330 22.96 10.81 15.96
N ILE A 331 22.31 9.76 15.46
CA ILE A 331 20.86 9.75 15.23
C ILE A 331 20.03 9.34 16.47
N GLY A 332 20.67 8.77 17.49
CA GLY A 332 20.08 8.60 18.82
C GLY A 332 20.12 7.20 19.42
N TYR A 333 20.79 6.22 18.79
CA TYR A 333 21.00 4.91 19.40
C TYR A 333 21.85 5.02 20.68
N GLN A 334 21.42 4.33 21.73
CA GLN A 334 22.05 4.34 23.05
C GLN A 334 22.80 3.04 23.32
N ASP A 335 23.98 3.15 23.94
CA ASP A 335 24.67 1.98 24.48
C ASP A 335 24.03 1.58 25.82
N GLY A 336 23.30 0.46 25.81
CA GLY A 336 22.53 -0.02 26.97
C GLY A 336 22.77 -1.50 27.30
N GLY A 337 23.74 -2.15 26.67
CA GLY A 337 24.10 -3.56 26.89
C GLY A 337 23.08 -4.61 26.41
N LYS A 338 21.94 -4.19 25.83
CA LYS A 338 20.88 -5.10 25.34
C LYS A 338 21.06 -5.52 23.89
N TYR A 339 21.84 -4.75 23.13
CA TYR A 339 22.20 -5.02 21.75
C TYR A 339 23.59 -4.47 21.45
N GLN A 340 24.20 -4.92 20.35
CA GLN A 340 25.43 -4.37 19.82
C GLN A 340 25.19 -3.71 18.46
N VAL A 341 25.71 -2.51 18.23
CA VAL A 341 25.78 -1.92 16.88
C VAL A 341 26.98 -2.52 16.15
N ILE A 342 26.78 -3.06 14.95
CA ILE A 342 27.85 -3.62 14.12
C ILE A 342 27.88 -2.98 12.72
N ASP A 343 29.09 -2.85 12.18
CA ASP A 343 29.35 -2.38 10.83
C ASP A 343 29.53 -3.57 9.87
N LEU A 344 28.59 -3.75 8.96
CA LEU A 344 28.59 -4.82 7.97
C LEU A 344 29.62 -4.59 6.85
N SER A 345 30.29 -3.44 6.82
CA SER A 345 31.45 -3.17 5.95
C SER A 345 32.77 -3.69 6.56
N ASP A 346 32.76 -4.12 7.82
CA ASP A 346 33.91 -4.70 8.51
C ASP A 346 33.79 -6.24 8.66
N ASN A 347 34.84 -6.89 9.18
CA ASN A 347 34.92 -8.34 9.43
C ASN A 347 34.43 -9.20 8.25
N LEU A 348 34.95 -8.90 7.06
CA LEU A 348 34.54 -9.50 5.81
C LEU A 348 35.23 -10.83 5.53
N GLU A 349 34.57 -11.70 4.79
CA GLU A 349 35.14 -12.86 4.13
C GLU A 349 34.57 -13.05 2.72
N ASP A 350 35.29 -13.77 1.87
CA ASP A 350 34.84 -14.09 0.52
C ASP A 350 33.67 -15.09 0.55
N TRP A 351 32.68 -14.85 -0.30
CA TRP A 351 31.55 -15.73 -0.53
C TRP A 351 31.17 -15.74 -2.02
N ASP A 352 30.78 -16.90 -2.53
CA ASP A 352 30.23 -17.01 -3.88
C ASP A 352 28.71 -17.04 -3.78
N TYR A 353 28.07 -15.92 -4.12
CA TYR A 353 26.62 -15.79 -4.13
C TYR A 353 25.97 -16.44 -5.36
N GLY A 354 26.77 -16.80 -6.37
CA GLY A 354 26.26 -17.08 -7.70
C GLY A 354 25.56 -15.86 -8.32
N GLY A 355 24.77 -16.11 -9.36
CA GLY A 355 23.99 -15.06 -10.02
C GLY A 355 24.86 -13.90 -10.52
N LYS A 356 24.34 -12.69 -10.40
CA LYS A 356 25.03 -11.46 -10.80
C LYS A 356 25.96 -10.93 -9.73
N LEU A 357 25.67 -11.19 -8.46
CA LEU A 357 26.55 -10.78 -7.38
C LEU A 357 27.88 -11.54 -7.41
N GLY A 358 27.85 -12.82 -7.82
CA GLY A 358 29.03 -13.65 -8.01
C GLY A 358 29.89 -13.76 -6.76
N LYS A 359 31.22 -13.74 -6.95
CA LYS A 359 32.19 -13.71 -5.85
C LYS A 359 32.21 -12.32 -5.23
N HIS A 360 31.76 -12.21 -3.99
CA HIS A 360 31.73 -10.97 -3.26
C HIS A 360 31.95 -11.16 -1.76
N TYR A 361 32.07 -10.07 -1.03
CA TYR A 361 32.29 -10.13 0.41
C TYR A 361 30.97 -10.35 1.18
N VAL A 362 31.08 -10.97 2.35
CA VAL A 362 30.03 -11.04 3.36
C VAL A 362 30.62 -10.72 4.73
N ASN A 363 29.89 -9.97 5.55
CA ASN A 363 30.24 -9.83 6.96
C ASN A 363 29.95 -11.14 7.72
N LYS A 364 30.90 -11.57 8.56
CA LYS A 364 30.81 -12.87 9.26
C LYS A 364 29.64 -12.95 10.25
N GLU A 365 29.31 -11.87 10.93
CA GLU A 365 28.15 -11.79 11.82
C GLU A 365 26.85 -11.92 11.01
N TRP A 366 26.76 -11.24 9.86
CA TRP A 366 25.61 -11.38 8.95
C TRP A 366 25.45 -12.81 8.46
N LYS A 367 26.52 -13.45 8.00
CA LYS A 367 26.52 -14.83 7.53
C LYS A 367 26.10 -15.81 8.63
N SER A 368 26.64 -15.65 9.83
CA SER A 368 26.42 -16.57 10.96
C SER A 368 25.11 -16.34 11.72
N ALA A 369 24.38 -15.26 11.42
CA ALA A 369 23.10 -14.95 12.07
C ALA A 369 22.06 -16.06 11.87
N ASP A 370 21.37 -16.39 12.96
CA ASP A 370 20.29 -17.37 12.98
C ASP A 370 18.95 -16.78 12.58
N PHE A 371 18.78 -15.47 12.81
CA PHE A 371 17.57 -14.73 12.47
C PHE A 371 17.90 -13.33 12.00
N ARG A 372 17.31 -12.92 10.88
CA ARG A 372 17.57 -11.62 10.22
C ARG A 372 16.27 -10.87 10.03
N ILE A 373 16.23 -9.64 10.53
CA ILE A 373 15.07 -8.75 10.49
C ILE A 373 15.43 -7.54 9.63
N SER A 374 14.63 -7.23 8.60
CA SER A 374 14.71 -5.95 7.92
C SER A 374 13.75 -4.96 8.57
N PHE A 375 14.24 -3.88 9.18
CA PHE A 375 13.41 -2.80 9.71
C PHE A 375 13.55 -1.54 8.84
N ALA A 376 12.86 -1.53 7.72
CA ALA A 376 12.98 -0.48 6.72
C ALA A 376 12.28 0.81 7.14
N LYS A 377 12.71 1.93 6.56
CA LYS A 377 11.99 3.19 6.58
C LYS A 377 11.09 3.28 5.36
N ASN A 378 9.84 3.68 5.52
CA ASN A 378 8.93 3.93 4.41
C ASN A 378 9.33 5.23 3.68
N LYS A 379 10.07 5.09 2.58
CA LYS A 379 10.47 6.24 1.75
C LYS A 379 10.50 5.93 0.26
N THR A 380 10.36 6.98 -0.55
CA THR A 380 10.57 6.94 -2.00
C THR A 380 12.05 6.93 -2.38
N HIS A 381 12.34 6.49 -3.60
CA HIS A 381 13.69 6.40 -4.15
C HIS A 381 13.67 6.61 -5.67
N ASN A 382 14.50 7.51 -6.17
CA ASN A 382 14.52 7.87 -7.60
C ASN A 382 14.87 6.70 -8.56
N TYR A 383 15.73 5.76 -8.15
CA TYR A 383 16.07 4.60 -9.00
C TYR A 383 15.19 3.36 -8.79
N ALA A 384 14.62 3.18 -7.59
CA ALA A 384 13.93 1.96 -7.16
C ALA A 384 12.45 2.17 -6.85
N TYR A 385 11.96 3.38 -7.14
CA TYR A 385 10.65 3.93 -6.78
C TYR A 385 10.47 4.09 -5.27
N TYR A 386 10.79 3.05 -4.50
CA TYR A 386 10.66 2.99 -3.05
C TYR A 386 11.86 2.28 -2.42
N THR A 387 12.14 2.66 -1.17
CA THR A 387 13.00 1.89 -0.28
C THR A 387 12.13 1.32 0.82
N LEU A 388 11.92 0.00 0.79
CA LEU A 388 11.20 -0.77 1.80
C LEU A 388 12.07 -1.93 2.27
N THR A 389 11.52 -3.08 2.65
CA THR A 389 12.29 -4.18 3.25
C THR A 389 13.30 -4.79 2.31
N LEU A 390 12.95 -5.10 1.05
CA LEU A 390 13.89 -5.69 0.08
C LEU A 390 15.05 -4.72 -0.21
N LYS A 391 14.72 -3.47 -0.53
CA LYS A 391 15.72 -2.44 -0.84
C LYS A 391 16.55 -2.03 0.38
N ASN A 392 16.04 -2.22 1.60
CA ASN A 392 16.83 -2.01 2.80
C ASN A 392 17.98 -3.03 2.93
N ILE A 393 17.80 -4.26 2.41
CA ILE A 393 18.84 -5.30 2.38
C ILE A 393 19.95 -4.99 1.38
N TYR A 394 19.67 -4.30 0.28
CA TYR A 394 20.73 -3.71 -0.56
C TYR A 394 21.68 -2.83 0.28
N GLY A 395 21.15 -2.15 1.29
CA GLY A 395 21.91 -1.38 2.26
C GLY A 395 22.90 -2.23 3.07
N ALA A 396 22.67 -3.54 3.23
CA ALA A 396 23.54 -4.45 3.98
C ALA A 396 24.78 -4.94 3.20
N LEU A 397 24.81 -4.76 1.87
CA LEU A 397 25.97 -5.14 1.05
C LEU A 397 27.25 -4.39 1.50
N PRO A 398 28.41 -5.04 1.63
CA PRO A 398 29.51 -4.49 2.43
C PRO A 398 30.27 -3.33 1.78
N MET A 399 30.31 -3.23 0.45
CA MET A 399 31.10 -2.18 -0.21
C MET A 399 30.55 -0.79 0.03
N GLU A 400 31.41 0.11 0.54
CA GLU A 400 31.01 1.46 0.91
C GLU A 400 30.58 2.31 -0.31
N PHE A 401 31.36 2.28 -1.40
CA PHE A 401 31.02 3.04 -2.62
C PHE A 401 29.95 2.31 -3.46
N LYS A 402 28.80 2.05 -2.83
CA LYS A 402 27.66 1.29 -3.36
C LYS A 402 27.21 1.75 -4.74
N TYR A 403 27.24 3.07 -4.99
CA TYR A 403 26.88 3.60 -6.30
C TYR A 403 27.83 3.10 -7.39
N LYS A 404 29.15 3.23 -7.20
CA LYS A 404 30.13 2.74 -8.16
C LYS A 404 30.03 1.22 -8.36
N VAL A 405 30.03 0.46 -7.27
CA VAL A 405 30.10 -1.01 -7.33
C VAL A 405 28.82 -1.60 -7.93
N TYR A 406 27.66 -1.28 -7.36
CA TYR A 406 26.42 -1.97 -7.72
C TYR A 406 25.64 -1.26 -8.82
N HIS A 407 25.60 0.09 -8.85
CA HIS A 407 24.87 0.78 -9.91
C HIS A 407 25.66 0.87 -11.21
N CYS A 408 26.96 1.20 -11.14
CA CYS A 408 27.78 1.40 -12.34
C CYS A 408 28.41 0.09 -12.82
N ASP A 409 29.17 -0.59 -11.97
CA ASP A 409 30.01 -1.71 -12.41
C ASP A 409 29.18 -2.98 -12.65
N MET A 410 28.20 -3.25 -11.79
CA MET A 410 27.23 -4.33 -12.00
C MET A 410 26.04 -3.92 -12.87
N GLY A 411 25.82 -2.61 -13.06
CA GLY A 411 24.72 -2.08 -13.87
C GLY A 411 23.32 -2.31 -13.30
N ASP A 412 23.21 -2.78 -12.04
CA ASP A 412 21.96 -3.25 -11.46
C ASP A 412 22.04 -3.41 -9.94
N ILE A 413 21.01 -2.93 -9.25
CA ILE A 413 20.88 -3.06 -7.80
C ILE A 413 19.93 -4.19 -7.38
N TYR A 414 19.09 -4.69 -8.29
CA TYR A 414 18.04 -5.64 -7.98
C TYR A 414 18.60 -7.05 -7.89
N GLU A 415 19.17 -7.58 -8.98
CA GLU A 415 19.70 -8.95 -9.02
C GLU A 415 20.76 -9.20 -7.93
N PRO A 416 21.75 -8.30 -7.70
CA PRO A 416 22.68 -8.47 -6.59
C PRO A 416 22.02 -8.54 -5.21
N THR A 417 20.96 -7.75 -4.99
CA THR A 417 20.22 -7.79 -3.72
C THR A 417 19.47 -9.11 -3.57
N ILE A 418 18.87 -9.61 -4.64
CA ILE A 418 18.15 -10.90 -4.63
C ILE A 418 19.12 -12.06 -4.41
N ASP A 419 20.29 -12.05 -5.04
CA ASP A 419 21.33 -13.07 -4.82
C ASP A 419 21.81 -13.05 -3.35
N TYR A 420 21.98 -11.86 -2.77
CA TYR A 420 22.32 -11.70 -1.35
C TYR A 420 21.23 -12.26 -0.41
N ILE A 421 19.95 -11.98 -0.68
CA ILE A 421 18.81 -12.50 0.09
C ILE A 421 18.69 -14.02 -0.06
N ARG A 422 18.94 -14.57 -1.25
CA ARG A 422 18.92 -16.02 -1.50
C ARG A 422 20.00 -16.75 -0.70
N ALA A 423 21.20 -16.19 -0.64
CA ALA A 423 22.30 -16.76 0.15
C ALA A 423 22.04 -16.61 1.66
N PHE A 424 21.47 -15.48 2.09
CA PHE A 424 21.21 -15.16 3.49
C PHE A 424 19.78 -14.67 3.70
N PRO A 425 18.81 -15.61 3.85
CA PRO A 425 17.40 -15.27 3.95
C PRO A 425 17.08 -14.31 5.11
N ILE A 426 16.15 -13.42 4.82
CA ILE A 426 15.52 -12.52 5.80
C ILE A 426 14.27 -13.22 6.33
N HIS A 427 14.14 -13.25 7.64
CA HIS A 427 13.12 -14.05 8.32
C HIS A 427 11.90 -13.20 8.70
N PHE A 428 12.07 -11.87 8.74
CA PHE A 428 10.99 -10.97 9.11
C PHE A 428 11.22 -9.55 8.59
N GLY A 429 10.14 -8.90 8.17
CA GLY A 429 10.13 -7.50 7.73
C GLY A 429 9.30 -6.62 8.64
N PHE A 430 9.83 -5.45 8.97
CA PHE A 430 9.10 -4.31 9.52
C PHE A 430 9.31 -3.10 8.64
N ILE A 431 8.28 -2.27 8.50
CA ILE A 431 8.35 -0.96 7.86
C ILE A 431 7.91 0.10 8.88
N ASP A 432 8.82 0.99 9.23
CA ASP A 432 8.52 2.26 9.90
C ASP A 432 7.88 3.20 8.87
N ALA A 433 6.55 3.31 8.95
CA ALA A 433 5.75 4.30 8.25
C ALA A 433 5.05 5.22 9.27
N VAL A 434 5.72 5.59 10.37
CA VAL A 434 5.14 6.58 11.31
C VAL A 434 5.17 7.96 10.67
N VAL A 435 6.33 8.29 10.10
CA VAL A 435 6.59 9.46 9.26
C VAL A 435 7.29 8.96 8.00
N SER A 436 6.73 9.22 6.82
CA SER A 436 7.21 8.70 5.54
C SER A 436 7.77 9.82 4.67
N ALA A 437 8.90 9.58 4.00
CA ALA A 437 9.47 10.51 3.03
C ALA A 437 8.93 10.24 1.62
N ASP A 438 8.34 11.25 0.99
CA ASP A 438 7.72 11.18 -0.33
C ASP A 438 8.34 12.17 -1.31
N GLY A 439 8.33 11.82 -2.60
CA GLY A 439 8.84 12.64 -3.68
C GLY A 439 10.24 12.28 -4.21
N PRO A 440 10.75 13.04 -5.19
CA PRO A 440 11.94 12.66 -5.98
C PRO A 440 13.22 12.51 -5.15
N PHE A 441 13.24 13.08 -3.95
CA PHE A 441 14.39 13.08 -3.04
C PHE A 441 14.12 12.35 -1.71
N GLY A 442 13.05 11.57 -1.57
CA GLY A 442 12.71 10.91 -0.30
C GLY A 442 13.80 9.99 0.28
N ILE A 443 14.77 9.57 -0.54
CA ILE A 443 15.99 8.89 -0.10
C ILE A 443 16.90 9.79 0.77
N PHE A 444 16.93 11.10 0.51
CA PHE A 444 17.83 12.10 1.10
C PHE A 444 17.14 13.08 2.05
N ALA A 445 15.99 13.60 1.64
CA ALA A 445 15.26 14.64 2.36
C ALA A 445 13.82 14.76 1.86
N ASP A 446 12.90 15.05 2.77
CA ASP A 446 11.54 15.49 2.47
C ASP A 446 11.15 16.69 3.36
N PRO A 447 10.94 17.89 2.78
CA PRO A 447 10.48 19.04 3.54
C PRO A 447 9.00 18.93 3.98
N TYR A 448 8.24 18.00 3.41
CA TYR A 448 6.80 17.81 3.63
C TYR A 448 6.45 16.33 3.83
N PRO A 449 7.00 15.68 4.87
CA PRO A 449 6.82 14.26 5.09
C PRO A 449 5.37 13.91 5.37
N GLN A 450 5.00 12.68 5.03
CA GLN A 450 3.66 12.14 5.21
C GLN A 450 3.51 11.47 6.57
N LEU A 451 2.36 11.68 7.20
CA LEU A 451 2.05 11.20 8.55
C LEU A 451 1.13 9.98 8.49
N THR A 452 1.65 8.91 7.91
CA THR A 452 0.98 7.62 7.75
C THR A 452 0.76 6.92 9.09
N GLN A 453 1.56 7.23 10.13
CA GLN A 453 1.36 6.76 11.51
C GLN A 453 1.11 5.23 11.59
N THR A 454 1.88 4.47 10.81
CA THR A 454 1.65 3.05 10.57
C THR A 454 2.93 2.25 10.77
N ILE A 455 2.80 1.04 11.29
CA ILE A 455 3.84 0.01 11.24
C ILE A 455 3.28 -1.17 10.44
N ILE A 456 4.07 -1.66 9.49
CA ILE A 456 3.74 -2.84 8.69
C ILE A 456 4.73 -3.95 9.05
N ALA A 457 4.25 -5.16 9.24
CA ALA A 457 5.05 -6.27 9.73
C ALA A 457 4.62 -7.61 9.13
N GLY A 458 5.57 -8.52 8.87
CA GLY A 458 5.28 -9.87 8.38
C GLY A 458 6.51 -10.73 8.13
N GLU A 459 6.32 -12.04 8.07
CA GLU A 459 7.38 -13.03 7.78
C GLU A 459 7.84 -12.91 6.31
N ASP A 460 6.89 -12.77 5.37
CA ASP A 460 7.19 -12.63 3.95
C ASP A 460 7.47 -11.17 3.58
N ILE A 461 8.76 -10.84 3.42
CA ILE A 461 9.20 -9.48 3.12
C ILE A 461 8.73 -8.95 1.75
N VAL A 462 8.40 -9.84 0.80
CA VAL A 462 7.84 -9.44 -0.50
C VAL A 462 6.40 -8.99 -0.30
N ALA A 463 5.60 -9.75 0.45
CA ALA A 463 4.23 -9.38 0.79
C ALA A 463 4.18 -8.10 1.64
N VAL A 464 5.12 -7.94 2.59
CA VAL A 464 5.26 -6.70 3.38
C VAL A 464 5.51 -5.49 2.47
N ASP A 465 6.43 -5.60 1.51
CA ASP A 465 6.69 -4.54 0.52
C ASP A 465 5.52 -4.31 -0.43
N TRP A 466 4.71 -5.33 -0.70
CA TRP A 466 3.55 -5.25 -1.59
C TRP A 466 2.37 -4.48 -0.97
N VAL A 467 2.14 -4.65 0.33
CA VAL A 467 1.03 -4.01 1.07
C VAL A 467 1.35 -2.56 1.47
N ALA A 468 2.62 -2.16 1.46
CA ALA A 468 3.04 -0.84 1.93
C ALA A 468 2.70 0.34 0.99
N PRO A 469 2.90 0.26 -0.35
CA PRO A 469 2.65 1.39 -1.25
C PRO A 469 1.21 1.91 -1.26
N PRO A 470 0.18 1.09 -1.11
CA PRO A 470 -1.19 1.56 -0.94
C PRO A 470 -1.45 2.46 0.26
N ARG A 471 -0.65 2.37 1.32
CA ARG A 471 -0.74 3.32 2.44
C ARG A 471 -0.13 4.68 2.07
N TRP A 472 0.67 4.75 0.99
CA TRP A 472 0.94 6.00 0.29
C TRP A 472 -0.22 6.47 -0.58
N ALA A 473 -1.22 5.65 -0.95
CA ALA A 473 -2.27 5.98 -1.94
C ALA A 473 -3.26 7.09 -1.52
N TRP A 474 -2.90 7.90 -0.53
CA TRP A 474 -3.39 9.27 -0.41
C TRP A 474 -2.60 10.27 -1.30
N ILE A 475 -1.39 9.96 -1.82
CA ILE A 475 -0.56 10.82 -2.71
C ILE A 475 0.56 10.06 -3.48
N PRO A 476 1.29 10.68 -4.45
CA PRO A 476 1.63 10.11 -5.75
C PRO A 476 2.95 9.34 -5.84
N CYS A 477 3.06 8.51 -6.89
CA CYS A 477 4.34 8.26 -7.52
C CYS A 477 4.26 8.45 -9.03
N CYS A 478 5.40 8.91 -9.56
CA CYS A 478 5.73 9.16 -10.96
C CYS A 478 5.13 8.10 -11.91
N PRO A 479 4.20 8.46 -12.82
CA PRO A 479 3.59 7.53 -13.76
C PRO A 479 4.53 7.13 -14.90
N ASP A 480 5.48 7.97 -15.29
CA ASP A 480 6.22 7.77 -16.54
C ASP A 480 7.48 6.91 -16.38
N THR A 481 7.97 6.71 -15.15
CA THR A 481 9.10 5.81 -14.89
C THR A 481 8.69 4.38 -14.55
N CYS A 482 7.46 4.14 -14.05
CA CYS A 482 6.94 2.77 -13.86
C CYS A 482 6.54 2.07 -15.17
N ARG A 483 6.44 2.83 -16.28
CA ARG A 483 5.92 2.33 -17.58
C ARG A 483 6.96 1.66 -18.48
N LYS A 484 8.23 1.55 -18.05
CA LYS A 484 9.29 0.89 -18.82
C LYS A 484 9.92 -0.26 -18.04
N ARG A 485 9.15 -1.29 -17.71
CA ARG A 485 9.57 -2.70 -17.69
C ARG A 485 8.41 -3.63 -17.38
#